data_AF-A0A7C7DVV1-F1
#
_entry.id   AF-A0A7C7DVV1-F1
#
_cell.length_a   1.000
_cell.length_b   1.000
_cell.length_c   1.000
_cell.angle_alpha   90.00
_cell.angle_beta   90.00
_cell.angle_gamma   90.00
#
_symmetry.space_group_name_H-M   'P 1'
#
loop_
_entity.id
_entity.type
_entity.pdbx_description
1 polymer ?
#
loop_
_entity_poly.entity_id
_entity_poly.type
_entity_poly.pdbx_seq_one_letter_code
_entity_poly.pdbx_strand_id
1 'polypeptide(L)'
;MRPILFQIWRIPVYSYGFMLALAFVIGTWLGVREARRRGIDVDKVIDLALYGCIAGIIGARIVYILLDLPAYLGEPVAVFRLKDGGLSFQGGLFSAILVGIWYCKRHNISPWVMADVAAPIIALGYSITRIGCLLNGCCYGVETKLPWALKCAAYD
;
A
#
# COMPACT_ATOMS: atom_id res chain seq x y z
N MET A 1 -4.61 -0.75 -21.33
CA MET A 1 -4.54 -0.22 -19.94
C MET A 1 -5.79 0.59 -19.66
N ARG A 2 -6.31 0.57 -18.43
CA ARG A 2 -7.53 1.27 -18.01
C ARG A 2 -7.26 1.98 -16.67
N PRO A 3 -6.63 3.17 -16.69
CA PRO A 3 -6.24 3.88 -15.46
C PRO A 3 -7.45 4.43 -14.69
N ILE A 4 -8.55 4.75 -15.37
CA ILE A 4 -9.82 5.15 -14.76
C ILE A 4 -10.78 3.96 -14.89
N LEU A 5 -11.24 3.42 -13.75
CA LEU A 5 -12.19 2.30 -13.74
C LEU A 5 -13.61 2.77 -14.04
N PHE A 6 -14.03 3.81 -13.34
CA PHE A 6 -15.32 4.47 -13.48
C PHE A 6 -15.25 5.88 -12.91
N GLN A 7 -16.22 6.71 -13.24
CA GLN A 7 -16.35 8.06 -12.71
C GLN A 7 -17.56 8.10 -11.78
N ILE A 8 -17.35 8.54 -10.54
CA ILE A 8 -18.46 8.87 -9.65
C ILE A 8 -18.71 10.37 -9.84
N TRP A 9 -19.78 10.71 -10.56
CA TRP A 9 -20.10 12.08 -10.97
C TRP A 9 -18.97 12.75 -11.77
N ARG A 10 -18.08 13.50 -11.09
CA ARG A 10 -16.94 14.18 -11.70
C ARG A 10 -15.59 13.75 -11.11
N ILE A 11 -15.59 12.74 -10.23
CA ILE A 11 -14.37 12.26 -9.57
C ILE A 11 -13.92 10.96 -10.25
N PRO A 12 -12.77 10.94 -10.93
CA PRO A 12 -12.23 9.72 -11.53
C PRO A 12 -11.75 8.78 -10.43
N VAL A 13 -12.22 7.53 -10.47
CA VAL A 13 -11.69 6.46 -9.61
C VAL A 13 -10.57 5.75 -10.35
N TYR A 14 -9.35 5.98 -9.87
CA TYR A 14 -8.15 5.37 -10.46
C TYR A 14 -8.04 3.89 -10.10
N SER A 15 -7.64 3.07 -11.07
CA SER A 15 -7.47 1.62 -10.90
C SER A 15 -6.47 1.27 -9.82
N TYR A 16 -5.37 2.02 -9.72
CA TYR A 16 -4.35 1.80 -8.70
C TYR A 16 -4.89 2.02 -7.28
N GLY A 17 -5.53 3.17 -7.03
CA GLY A 17 -6.10 3.50 -5.72
C GLY A 17 -7.21 2.54 -5.32
N PHE A 18 -8.05 2.13 -6.28
CA PHE A 18 -9.10 1.14 -6.04
C PHE A 18 -8.54 -0.22 -5.64
N MET A 19 -7.53 -0.73 -6.37
CA MET A 19 -6.91 -2.02 -6.06
C MET A 19 -6.15 -1.97 -4.73
N LEU A 20 -5.54 -0.84 -4.39
CA LEU A 20 -4.90 -0.64 -3.09
C LEU A 20 -5.92 -0.69 -1.94
N ALA A 21 -7.06 -0.01 -2.09
CA ALA A 21 -8.16 -0.05 -1.12
C ALA A 21 -8.74 -1.47 -1.00
N LEU A 22 -8.93 -2.16 -2.13
CA LEU A 22 -9.40 -3.54 -2.16
C LEU A 22 -8.42 -4.48 -1.44
N ALA A 23 -7.11 -4.33 -1.69
CA ALA A 23 -6.06 -5.08 -0.99
C ALA A 23 -6.10 -4.86 0.52
N PHE A 24 -6.30 -3.61 0.96
CA PHE A 24 -6.44 -3.29 2.38
C PHE A 24 -7.67 -3.97 3.00
N VAL A 25 -8.85 -3.85 2.38
CA VAL A 25 -10.09 -4.47 2.87
C VAL A 25 -9.98 -5.99 2.95
N ILE A 26 -9.51 -6.64 1.87
CA ILE A 26 -9.31 -8.10 1.84
C ILE A 26 -8.28 -8.50 2.89
N GLY A 27 -7.19 -7.74 3.02
CA GLY A 27 -6.13 -8.03 3.96
C GLY A 27 -6.59 -7.94 5.42
N THR A 28 -7.31 -6.88 5.78
CA THR A 28 -7.90 -6.74 7.12
C THR A 28 -8.92 -7.85 7.38
N TRP A 29 -9.79 -8.18 6.40
CA TRP A 29 -10.78 -9.25 6.55
C TRP A 29 -10.12 -10.62 6.78
N LEU A 30 -9.08 -10.95 6.02
CA LEU A 30 -8.31 -12.19 6.22
C LEU A 30 -7.56 -12.18 7.56
N GLY A 31 -7.01 -11.03 7.97
CA GLY A 31 -6.36 -10.86 9.26
C GLY A 31 -7.33 -11.12 10.41
N VAL A 32 -8.53 -10.56 10.35
CA VAL A 32 -9.61 -10.81 11.32
C VAL A 32 -10.01 -12.29 11.35
N ARG A 33 -10.13 -12.93 10.18
CA ARG A 33 -10.47 -14.36 10.08
C ARG A 33 -9.39 -15.23 10.73
N GLU A 34 -8.12 -14.91 10.51
CA GLU A 34 -7.00 -15.65 11.07
C GLU A 34 -6.82 -15.36 12.57
N ALA A 35 -7.05 -14.12 13.01
CA ALA A 35 -7.08 -13.74 14.43
C ALA A 35 -8.09 -14.58 15.21
N ARG A 36 -9.31 -14.71 14.67
CA ARG A 36 -10.36 -15.55 15.27
C ARG A 36 -9.97 -17.01 15.38
N ARG A 37 -9.26 -17.56 14.39
CA ARG A 37 -8.75 -18.94 14.42
C ARG A 37 -7.68 -19.15 15.49
N ARG A 38 -6.86 -18.14 15.74
CA ARG A 38 -5.75 -18.20 16.71
C ARG A 38 -6.13 -17.70 18.11
N GLY A 39 -7.38 -17.29 18.33
CA GLY A 39 -7.84 -16.74 19.61
C GLY A 39 -7.27 -15.35 19.91
N ILE A 40 -6.82 -14.61 18.89
CA ILE A 40 -6.36 -13.23 19.01
C ILE A 40 -7.58 -12.31 18.96
N ASP A 41 -7.58 -11.27 19.79
CA ASP A 41 -8.59 -10.22 19.77
C ASP A 41 -8.67 -9.57 18.38
N VAL A 42 -9.86 -9.64 17.79
CA VAL A 42 -10.14 -9.16 16.44
C VAL A 42 -9.99 -7.65 16.36
N ASP A 43 -10.37 -6.93 17.41
CA ASP A 43 -10.29 -5.46 17.45
C ASP A 43 -8.83 -5.01 17.38
N LYS A 44 -7.92 -5.77 18.01
CA LYS A 44 -6.48 -5.50 17.93
C LYS A 44 -5.91 -5.66 16.53
N VAL A 45 -6.44 -6.56 15.73
CA VAL A 45 -6.00 -6.75 14.34
C VAL A 45 -6.53 -5.65 13.44
N ILE A 46 -7.76 -5.20 13.65
CA ILE A 46 -8.33 -4.06 12.93
C ILE A 46 -7.56 -2.78 13.27
N ASP A 47 -7.35 -2.51 14.56
CA ASP A 47 -6.54 -1.40 15.05
C ASP A 47 -5.14 -1.44 14.41
N LEU A 48 -4.46 -2.59 14.47
CA LEU A 48 -3.14 -2.77 13.88
C LEU A 48 -3.12 -2.45 12.37
N ALA A 49 -4.13 -2.90 11.63
CA ALA A 49 -4.24 -2.59 10.20
C ALA A 49 -4.42 -1.08 9.96
N LEU A 50 -5.22 -0.39 10.78
CA LEU A 50 -5.43 1.06 10.70
C LEU A 50 -4.16 1.84 11.08
N TYR A 51 -3.53 1.50 12.19
CA TYR A 51 -2.26 2.10 12.62
C TYR A 51 -1.16 1.87 11.57
N GLY A 52 -1.07 0.65 11.01
CA GLY A 52 -0.15 0.32 9.94
C GLY A 52 -0.39 1.12 8.66
N CYS A 53 -1.66 1.33 8.27
CA CYS A 53 -2.03 2.16 7.13
C CYS A 53 -1.61 3.63 7.33
N ILE A 54 -1.95 4.21 8.47
CA ILE A 54 -1.60 5.60 8.82
C ILE A 54 -0.08 5.77 8.87
N ALA A 55 0.60 4.89 9.59
CA ALA A 55 2.06 4.89 9.69
C ALA A 55 2.71 4.77 8.32
N GLY A 56 2.21 3.86 7.48
CA GLY A 56 2.69 3.64 6.12
C GLY A 56 2.57 4.87 5.25
N ILE A 57 1.44 5.57 5.28
CA ILE A 57 1.25 6.83 4.52
C ILE A 57 2.24 7.90 5.00
N ILE A 58 2.36 8.08 6.31
CA ILE A 58 3.25 9.08 6.91
C ILE A 58 4.71 8.77 6.58
N GLY A 59 5.16 7.54 6.81
CA GLY A 59 6.54 7.12 6.56
C GLY A 59 6.89 7.12 5.07
N ALA A 60 5.96 6.73 4.19
CA ALA A 60 6.15 6.83 2.75
C ALA A 60 6.37 8.27 2.30
N ARG A 61 5.65 9.23 2.90
CA ARG A 61 5.83 10.66 2.61
C ARG A 61 7.14 11.21 3.15
N ILE A 62 7.48 10.89 4.40
CA ILE A 62 8.74 11.32 5.03
C ILE A 62 9.94 10.86 4.20
N VAL A 63 10.01 9.57 3.85
CA VAL A 63 11.15 9.05 3.08
C VAL A 63 11.18 9.64 1.67
N TYR A 64 10.04 9.85 1.03
CA TYR A 64 10.02 10.52 -0.27
C TYR A 64 10.61 11.94 -0.21
N ILE A 65 10.23 12.72 0.81
CA ILE A 65 10.77 14.07 1.03
C ILE A 65 12.27 14.03 1.31
N LEU A 66 12.73 13.06 2.11
CA LEU A 66 14.16 12.91 2.41
C LEU A 66 15.00 12.56 1.18
N LEU A 67 14.43 11.83 0.21
CA LEU A 67 15.11 11.48 -1.04
C LEU A 67 15.27 12.69 -1.98
N ASP A 68 14.39 13.68 -1.89
CA ASP A 68 14.43 14.90 -2.70
C ASP A 68 14.47 16.17 -1.83
N LEU A 69 15.24 16.10 -0.74
CA LEU A 69 15.28 17.14 0.30
C LEU A 69 15.60 18.55 -0.26
N PRO A 70 16.52 18.74 -1.23
CA PRO A 70 16.79 20.05 -1.80
C PRO A 70 15.57 20.70 -2.48
N ALA A 71 14.71 19.91 -3.14
CA ALA A 71 13.51 20.43 -3.80
C ALA A 71 12.47 20.94 -2.77
N TYR A 72 12.37 20.30 -1.60
CA TYR A 72 11.42 20.69 -0.55
C TYR A 72 11.92 21.84 0.34
N LEU A 73 13.23 22.07 0.44
CA LEU A 73 13.79 23.21 1.15
C LEU A 73 13.44 24.56 0.48
N GLY A 74 13.24 24.55 -0.84
CA GLY A 74 12.81 25.74 -1.60
C GLY A 74 11.32 26.06 -1.50
N GLU A 75 10.47 25.07 -1.23
CA GLU A 75 9.02 25.26 -1.10
C GLU A 75 8.43 24.33 0.00
N PRO A 76 8.54 24.71 1.29
CA PRO A 76 8.14 23.84 2.41
C PRO A 76 6.65 23.44 2.40
N VAL A 77 5.78 24.24 1.77
CA VAL A 77 4.34 23.96 1.64
C VAL A 77 4.08 22.76 0.72
N ALA A 78 5.02 22.42 -0.18
CA ALA A 78 4.93 21.26 -1.06
C ALA A 78 4.82 19.93 -0.30
N VAL A 79 5.28 19.88 0.97
CA VAL A 79 5.18 18.71 1.85
C VAL A 79 3.74 18.20 1.98
N PHE A 80 2.75 19.09 2.00
CA PHE A 80 1.33 18.75 2.15
C PHE A 80 0.62 18.42 0.83
N ARG A 81 1.27 18.64 -0.33
CA ARG A 81 0.71 18.29 -1.65
C ARG A 81 0.83 16.80 -1.92
N LEU A 82 -0.04 16.02 -1.26
CA LEU A 82 -0.18 14.56 -1.46
C LEU A 82 -0.80 14.20 -2.82
N LYS A 83 -1.44 15.16 -3.49
CA LYS A 83 -2.15 14.94 -4.77
C LYS A 83 -1.21 14.78 -5.96
N ASP A 84 0.01 15.30 -5.86
CA ASP A 84 1.01 15.25 -6.93
C ASP A 84 1.77 13.90 -6.95
N GLY A 85 1.40 12.98 -6.06
CA GLY A 85 2.11 11.73 -5.81
C GLY A 85 3.19 11.89 -4.74
N GLY A 86 4.25 11.10 -4.84
CA GLY A 86 5.40 11.19 -3.94
C GLY A 86 5.24 10.44 -2.62
N LEU A 87 5.00 9.13 -2.74
CA LEU A 87 5.02 8.17 -1.64
C LEU A 87 6.07 7.11 -1.94
N SER A 88 7.06 6.98 -1.06
CA SER A 88 8.07 5.92 -1.15
C SER A 88 7.53 4.61 -0.57
N PHE A 89 7.55 3.54 -1.36
CA PHE A 89 7.17 2.21 -0.88
C PHE A 89 8.03 1.76 0.32
N GLN A 90 9.34 2.03 0.27
CA GLN A 90 10.30 1.66 1.31
C GLN A 90 9.96 2.37 2.63
N GLY A 91 9.64 3.67 2.58
CA GLY A 91 9.24 4.42 3.76
C GLY A 91 7.93 3.92 4.37
N GLY A 92 6.96 3.56 3.52
CA GLY A 92 5.69 3.01 3.99
C GLY A 92 5.84 1.64 4.64
N LEU A 93 6.62 0.74 4.02
CA LEU A 93 6.86 -0.59 4.57
C LEU A 93 7.61 -0.52 5.89
N PHE A 94 8.68 0.27 5.97
CA PHE A 94 9.51 0.39 7.17
C PHE A 94 8.72 0.95 8.36
N SER A 95 7.98 2.04 8.14
CA SER A 95 7.16 2.67 9.18
C SER A 95 6.01 1.78 9.65
N ALA A 96 5.34 1.08 8.74
CA ALA A 96 4.27 0.13 9.09
C ALA A 96 4.81 -1.04 9.94
N ILE A 97 5.98 -1.59 9.61
CA ILE A 97 6.63 -2.65 10.41
C ILE A 97 6.98 -2.12 11.80
N LEU A 98 7.59 -0.93 11.89
CA LEU A 98 8.03 -0.36 13.15
C LEU A 98 6.84 -0.10 14.09
N VAL A 99 5.78 0.52 13.58
CA VAL A 99 4.54 0.76 14.33
C VAL A 99 3.84 -0.56 14.67
N GLY A 100 3.87 -1.54 13.77
CA GLY A 100 3.29 -2.86 14.02
C GLY A 100 3.98 -3.61 15.16
N ILE A 101 5.32 -3.61 15.18
CA ILE A 101 6.11 -4.20 16.28
C ILE A 101 5.82 -3.47 17.60
N TRP A 102 5.81 -2.13 17.57
CA TRP A 102 5.48 -1.32 18.74
C TRP A 102 4.07 -1.61 19.28
N TYR A 103 3.07 -1.68 18.40
CA TYR A 103 1.69 -1.97 18.76
C TYR A 103 1.56 -3.38 19.37
N CYS A 104 2.18 -4.38 18.76
CA CYS A 104 2.19 -5.75 19.26
C CYS A 104 2.79 -5.81 20.69
N LYS A 105 3.95 -5.17 20.90
CA LYS A 105 4.59 -5.09 22.22
C LYS A 105 3.70 -4.39 23.25
N ARG A 106 3.03 -3.30 22.87
CA ARG A 106 2.13 -2.55 23.77
C ARG A 106 0.90 -3.35 24.19
N HIS A 107 0.43 -4.25 23.34
CA HIS A 107 -0.76 -5.07 23.60
C HIS A 107 -0.43 -6.51 24.04
N ASN A 108 0.81 -6.80 24.42
CA ASN A 108 1.28 -8.14 24.82
C ASN A 108 1.01 -9.23 23.75
N ILE A 109 0.99 -8.84 22.48
CA ILE A 109 0.90 -9.76 21.34
C ILE A 109 2.33 -10.04 20.87
N SER A 110 2.67 -11.31 20.65
CA SER A 110 3.96 -11.66 20.06
C SER A 110 4.08 -11.08 18.64
N PRO A 111 5.08 -10.22 18.36
CA PRO A 111 5.27 -9.66 17.02
C PRO A 111 5.49 -10.73 15.95
N TRP A 112 6.10 -11.86 16.33
CA TRP A 112 6.35 -12.99 15.43
C TRP A 112 5.07 -13.71 15.02
N VAL A 113 4.18 -13.94 15.99
CA VAL A 113 2.86 -14.55 15.69
C VAL A 113 2.07 -13.64 14.75
N MET A 114 2.12 -12.33 14.98
CA MET A 114 1.47 -11.37 14.09
C MET A 114 2.13 -11.31 12.71
N ALA A 115 3.45 -11.43 12.64
CA ALA A 115 4.17 -11.49 11.37
C ALA A 115 3.77 -12.74 10.55
N ASP A 116 3.61 -13.89 11.19
CA ASP A 116 3.14 -15.12 10.53
C ASP A 116 1.72 -14.98 9.97
N VAL A 117 0.85 -14.23 10.67
CA VAL A 117 -0.48 -13.90 10.17
C VAL A 117 -0.39 -12.91 9.01
N ALA A 118 0.42 -11.87 9.15
CA ALA A 118 0.50 -10.77 8.20
C ALA A 118 1.24 -11.14 6.90
N ALA A 119 2.26 -11.98 6.94
CA ALA A 119 3.09 -12.31 5.77
C ALA A 119 2.30 -12.81 4.54
N PRO A 120 1.43 -13.84 4.64
CA PRO A 120 0.64 -14.29 3.50
C PRO A 120 -0.37 -13.24 3.03
N ILE A 121 -0.90 -12.44 3.97
CA ILE A 121 -1.86 -11.38 3.69
C ILE A 121 -1.19 -10.24 2.90
N ILE A 122 0.01 -9.83 3.31
CA ILE A 122 0.81 -8.80 2.63
C ILE A 122 1.18 -9.28 1.23
N ALA A 123 1.58 -10.54 1.07
CA ALA A 123 1.88 -11.11 -0.25
C ALA A 123 0.66 -11.04 -1.19
N LEU A 124 -0.52 -11.43 -0.70
CA LEU A 124 -1.77 -11.32 -1.46
C LEU A 124 -2.12 -9.87 -1.80
N GLY A 125 -2.02 -8.96 -0.82
CA GLY A 125 -2.28 -7.54 -1.02
C GLY A 125 -1.34 -6.91 -2.06
N TYR A 126 -0.08 -7.35 -2.08
CA TYR A 126 0.89 -6.95 -3.09
C TYR A 126 0.50 -7.45 -4.48
N SER A 127 0.07 -8.71 -4.61
CA SER A 127 -0.42 -9.26 -5.88
C SER A 127 -1.63 -8.48 -6.41
N ILE A 128 -2.60 -8.14 -5.57
CA ILE A 128 -3.76 -7.32 -5.94
C ILE A 128 -3.31 -5.93 -6.41
N THR A 129 -2.39 -5.30 -5.66
CA THR A 129 -1.87 -3.97 -6.01
C THR A 129 -1.11 -3.99 -7.34
N ARG A 130 -0.41 -5.09 -7.67
CA ARG A 130 0.27 -5.26 -8.96
C ARG A 130 -0.69 -5.32 -10.15
N ILE A 131 -1.88 -5.87 -9.97
CA ILE A 131 -2.95 -5.76 -10.98
C ILE A 131 -3.34 -4.29 -11.18
N GLY A 132 -3.44 -3.53 -10.08
CA GLY A 132 -3.65 -2.08 -10.13
C GLY A 132 -2.58 -1.34 -10.93
N CYS A 133 -1.30 -1.65 -10.72
CA CYS A 133 -0.17 -1.10 -11.49
C CYS A 133 -0.31 -1.40 -12.98
N LEU A 134 -0.58 -2.66 -13.34
CA LEU A 134 -0.74 -3.07 -14.73
C LEU A 134 -1.90 -2.32 -15.41
N LEU A 135 -3.04 -2.18 -14.72
CA LEU A 135 -4.19 -1.42 -15.23
C LEU A 135 -3.88 0.06 -15.39
N ASN A 136 -3.11 0.63 -14.45
CA ASN A 136 -2.65 2.01 -14.49
C ASN A 136 -1.61 2.26 -15.59
N GLY A 137 -1.05 1.20 -16.17
CA GLY A 137 -0.07 1.28 -17.23
C GLY A 137 1.37 1.43 -16.75
N CYS A 138 1.68 1.00 -15.53
CA CYS A 138 3.05 0.97 -15.01
C CYS A 138 3.48 -0.46 -14.68
N CYS A 139 4.80 -0.67 -14.60
CA CYS A 139 5.42 -1.95 -14.19
C CYS A 139 5.03 -3.16 -15.07
N TYR A 140 4.81 -2.97 -16.37
CA TYR A 140 4.41 -4.02 -17.32
C TYR A 140 5.57 -4.89 -17.84
N GLY A 141 6.80 -4.63 -17.39
CA GLY A 141 7.97 -5.43 -17.73
C GLY A 141 8.70 -4.94 -18.98
N VAL A 142 9.31 -5.87 -19.70
CA VAL A 142 10.19 -5.61 -20.85
C VAL A 142 9.46 -5.90 -22.15
N GLU A 143 9.80 -5.16 -23.20
CA GLU A 143 9.28 -5.40 -24.54
C GLU A 143 9.57 -6.83 -25.00
N THR A 144 8.56 -7.47 -25.60
CA THR A 144 8.66 -8.84 -26.07
C THR A 144 7.76 -9.08 -27.28
N LYS A 145 8.15 -10.04 -28.11
CA LYS A 145 7.41 -10.48 -29.30
C LYS A 145 6.61 -11.78 -29.06
N LEU A 146 6.56 -12.23 -27.81
CA LEU A 146 5.85 -13.45 -27.41
C LEU A 146 4.33 -13.27 -27.54
N PRO A 147 3.55 -14.35 -27.72
CA PRO A 147 2.11 -14.26 -28.02
C PRO A 147 1.27 -13.68 -26.88
N TRP A 148 1.80 -13.65 -25.65
CA TRP A 148 1.17 -13.02 -24.48
C TRP A 148 1.64 -11.58 -24.23
N ALA A 149 2.36 -10.97 -25.18
CA ALA A 149 2.75 -9.56 -25.07
C ALA A 149 1.50 -8.67 -24.94
N LEU A 150 1.50 -7.79 -23.93
CA LEU A 150 0.45 -6.81 -23.76
C LEU A 150 0.75 -5.57 -24.61
N LYS A 151 -0.28 -5.04 -25.28
CA LYS A 151 -0.18 -3.73 -25.92
C LYS A 151 -0.15 -2.65 -24.83
N CYS A 152 1.04 -2.12 -24.60
CA CYS A 152 1.30 -1.00 -23.71
C CYS A 152 1.47 0.26 -24.56
N ALA A 153 0.80 1.36 -24.19
CA ALA A 153 1.17 2.66 -24.74
C ALA A 153 2.46 3.06 -24.03
N ALA A 154 3.60 2.93 -24.70
CA ALA A 154 4.77 3.71 -24.32
C ALA A 154 4.35 5.17 -24.45
N TYR A 155 4.37 5.93 -23.36
CA TYR A 155 4.35 7.38 -23.48
C TYR A 155 5.66 7.74 -24.18
N ASP A 156 5.56 8.11 -25.46
CA ASP A 156 6.59 8.90 -26.13
C ASP A 156 6.72 10.26 -25.44
#